data_AF-A0A0X8JVC9-F1
#
_entry.id   AF-A0A0X8JVC9-F1
#
_cell.length_a   1.000
_cell.length_b   1.000
_cell.length_c   1.000
_cell.angle_alpha   90.00
_cell.angle_beta   90.00
_cell.angle_gamma   90.00
#
_symmetry.space_group_name_H-M   'P 1'
#
loop_
_entity.id
_entity.type
_entity.pdbx_description
1 polymer ?
#
loop_
_entity_poly.entity_id
_entity_poly.type
_entity_poly.pdbx_seq_one_letter_code
_entity_poly.pdbx_strand_id
1 'polypeptide(L)'
;MLNKLRDIRGKIAATGKEAKSSVYLDYVTNLVYTTPSFAGFTAFVSPGNEYEKHTAKTGYDNTFTIWTGAGYKKSFEISIGTITLNPSVKYSALERYTSKTKSAKKTTERNELRTGITVSLTAK
;
A
#
# COMPACT_ATOMS: atom_id res chain seq x y z
N MET A 1 34.52 19.81 7.90
CA MET A 1 33.20 19.14 7.86
C MET A 1 32.20 19.98 8.64
N LEU A 2 31.07 20.37 8.04
CA LEU A 2 30.01 21.11 8.73
C LEU A 2 29.18 20.12 9.57
N ASN A 3 29.29 20.16 10.90
CA ASN A 3 28.60 19.22 11.78
C ASN A 3 27.07 19.37 11.64
N LYS A 4 26.38 18.30 11.23
CA LYS A 4 24.92 18.20 11.15
C LYS A 4 24.25 17.93 12.50
N LEU A 5 25.02 18.02 13.59
CA LEU A 5 24.56 17.76 14.94
C LEU A 5 23.77 18.96 15.49
N ARG A 6 22.86 18.67 16.41
CA ARG A 6 22.06 19.68 17.12
C ARG A 6 22.96 20.41 18.13
N ASP A 7 22.83 21.72 18.25
CA ASP A 7 23.42 22.51 19.32
C ASP A 7 22.62 22.35 20.63
N ILE A 8 23.16 22.89 21.73
CA ILE A 8 22.55 22.84 23.06
C ILE A 8 21.19 23.56 23.15
N ARG A 9 20.84 24.36 22.13
CA ARG A 9 19.56 25.08 22.00
C ARG A 9 18.59 24.36 21.06
N GLY A 10 18.91 23.13 20.64
CA GLY A 10 18.06 22.30 19.79
C GLY A 10 18.04 22.73 18.31
N LYS A 11 19.01 23.52 17.85
CA LYS A 11 19.13 23.97 16.46
C LYS A 11 20.22 23.20 15.72
N ILE A 12 20.12 23.04 14.40
CA ILE A 12 21.20 22.43 13.62
C ILE A 12 22.36 23.43 13.56
N ALA A 13 23.52 23.09 14.14
CA ALA A 13 24.66 24.00 14.29
C ALA A 13 25.10 24.63 12.94
N ALA A 14 25.01 23.86 11.86
CA ALA A 14 25.32 24.29 10.51
C ALA A 14 24.34 25.32 9.89
N THR A 15 23.10 25.41 10.37
CA THR A 15 22.05 26.21 9.69
C THR A 15 21.29 27.17 10.62
N GLY A 16 21.45 27.05 11.94
CA GLY A 16 20.73 27.84 12.95
C GLY A 16 19.22 27.58 12.97
N LYS A 17 18.70 26.67 12.14
CA LYS A 17 17.28 26.27 12.11
C LYS A 17 16.99 25.32 13.25
N GLU A 18 15.78 25.40 13.80
CA GLU A 18 15.31 24.40 14.78
C GLU A 18 15.43 22.99 14.21
N ALA A 19 16.13 22.14 14.94
CA ALA A 19 16.17 20.72 14.67
C ALA A 19 14.91 20.11 15.29
N LYS A 20 13.76 20.34 14.66
CA LYS A 20 12.47 19.83 15.15
C LYS A 20 12.55 18.32 15.29
N SER A 21 12.22 17.79 16.46
CA SER A 21 11.94 16.37 16.62
C SER A 21 10.73 16.04 15.75
N SER A 22 10.83 14.97 14.96
CA SER A 22 9.77 14.54 14.07
C SER A 22 9.30 13.16 14.49
N VAL A 23 8.01 13.00 14.61
CA VAL A 23 7.34 11.69 14.60
C VAL A 23 6.88 11.45 13.16
N TYR A 24 7.11 10.24 12.67
CA TYR A 24 6.53 9.77 11.42
C TYR A 24 5.24 9.02 11.76
N LEU A 25 4.16 9.40 11.10
CA LEU A 25 2.84 8.83 11.29
C LEU A 25 2.40 8.20 9.98
N ASP A 26 2.02 6.94 10.06
CA ASP A 26 1.62 6.12 8.93
C ASP A 26 0.34 5.38 9.30
N TYR A 27 -0.76 5.76 8.67
CA TYR A 27 -2.06 5.15 8.87
C TYR A 27 -2.48 4.42 7.62
N VAL A 28 -2.43 3.09 7.69
CA VAL A 28 -2.91 2.20 6.65
C VAL A 28 -4.26 1.62 7.08
N THR A 29 -5.26 1.78 6.21
CA THR A 29 -6.58 1.17 6.37
C THR A 29 -6.92 0.45 5.07
N ASN A 30 -7.42 -0.77 5.18
CA ASN A 30 -7.88 -1.54 4.05
C ASN A 30 -9.08 -2.38 4.46
N LEU A 31 -10.15 -2.30 3.69
CA LEU A 31 -11.32 -3.15 3.84
C LEU A 31 -11.39 -4.04 2.60
N VAL A 32 -11.60 -5.35 2.78
CA VAL A 32 -11.76 -6.28 1.66
C VAL A 32 -13.07 -7.00 1.80
N TYR A 33 -13.88 -6.98 0.75
CA TYR A 33 -14.99 -7.89 0.58
C TYR A 33 -14.72 -8.80 -0.60
N THR A 34 -14.79 -10.12 -0.34
CA THR A 34 -14.67 -11.17 -1.35
C THR A 34 -15.98 -11.94 -1.39
N THR A 35 -16.51 -12.18 -2.59
CA THR A 35 -17.73 -12.97 -2.75
C THR A 35 -17.50 -14.42 -2.27
N PRO A 36 -18.56 -15.13 -1.86
CA PRO A 36 -18.51 -16.59 -1.83
C PRO A 36 -18.00 -17.15 -3.16
N SER A 37 -17.37 -18.32 -3.11
CA SER A 37 -16.91 -19.02 -4.32
C SER A 37 -18.10 -19.60 -5.07
N PHE A 38 -18.15 -19.38 -6.38
CA PHE A 38 -19.10 -20.03 -7.28
C PHE A 38 -18.36 -20.74 -8.41
N ALA A 39 -18.48 -22.07 -8.47
CA ALA A 39 -17.75 -22.91 -9.42
C ALA A 39 -16.22 -22.66 -9.41
N GLY A 40 -15.65 -22.27 -8.27
CA GLY A 40 -14.23 -21.94 -8.12
C GLY A 40 -13.90 -20.47 -8.35
N PHE A 41 -14.81 -19.66 -8.89
CA PHE A 41 -14.61 -18.23 -9.11
C PHE A 41 -14.94 -17.40 -7.87
N THR A 42 -14.16 -16.36 -7.63
CA THR A 42 -14.43 -15.31 -6.65
C THR A 42 -14.25 -13.94 -7.30
N ALA A 43 -14.96 -12.94 -6.78
CA ALA A 43 -14.69 -11.54 -7.06
C ALA A 43 -14.42 -10.79 -5.76
N PHE A 44 -13.71 -9.66 -5.82
CA PHE A 44 -13.46 -8.84 -4.65
C PHE A 44 -13.46 -7.34 -4.97
N VAL A 45 -13.73 -6.56 -3.93
CA VAL A 45 -13.50 -5.12 -3.87
C VAL A 45 -12.70 -4.79 -2.61
N SER A 46 -11.73 -3.90 -2.74
CA SER A 46 -10.79 -3.54 -1.68
C SER A 46 -10.50 -2.04 -1.71
N PRO A 47 -11.34 -1.20 -1.08
CA PRO A 47 -10.97 0.17 -0.79
C PRO A 47 -9.90 0.23 0.29
N GLY A 48 -8.88 1.05 0.05
CA GLY A 48 -7.79 1.29 0.98
C GLY A 48 -7.41 2.76 1.04
N ASN A 49 -6.89 3.18 2.19
CA ASN A 49 -6.27 4.47 2.37
C ASN A 49 -4.97 4.33 3.14
N GLU A 50 -3.93 4.99 2.65
CA GLU A 50 -2.65 5.15 3.31
C GLU A 50 -2.42 6.65 3.50
N TYR A 51 -2.21 7.09 4.73
CA TYR A 51 -1.95 8.47 5.09
C TYR A 51 -0.64 8.58 5.84
N GLU A 52 0.27 9.38 5.29
CA GLU A 52 1.61 9.57 5.83
C GLU A 52 1.83 11.03 6.22
N LYS A 53 2.42 11.25 7.40
CA LYS A 53 2.77 12.60 7.86
C LYS A 53 3.98 12.61 8.79
N HIS A 54 4.89 13.54 8.54
CA HIS A 54 5.93 13.92 9.51
C HIS A 54 5.49 15.14 10.31
N THR A 55 5.48 15.06 11.65
CA THR A 55 5.06 16.19 12.49
C THR A 55 5.97 17.43 12.37
N ALA A 56 7.24 17.24 12.00
CA ALA A 56 8.18 18.33 11.78
C ALA A 56 7.99 19.05 10.43
N LYS A 57 7.19 18.51 9.50
CA LYS A 57 6.95 19.09 8.17
C LYS A 57 5.50 19.53 8.05
N THR A 58 5.28 20.69 7.42
CA THR A 58 3.92 21.08 7.01
C THR A 58 3.56 20.34 5.73
N GLY A 59 2.57 19.46 5.83
CA GLY A 59 2.13 18.64 4.71
C GLY A 59 1.64 17.26 5.12
N TYR A 60 1.29 16.47 4.13
CA TYR A 60 0.97 15.04 4.24
C TYR A 60 1.02 14.40 2.85
N ASP A 61 1.19 13.09 2.83
CA ASP A 61 0.97 12.26 1.65
C ASP A 61 -0.24 11.35 1.91
N ASN A 62 -1.05 11.13 0.89
CA ASN A 62 -2.22 10.26 1.00
C ASN A 62 -2.46 9.50 -0.29
N THR A 63 -2.59 8.18 -0.17
CA THR A 63 -2.98 7.31 -1.27
C THR A 63 -4.34 6.71 -0.96
N PHE A 64 -5.35 7.04 -1.76
CA PHE A 64 -6.64 6.36 -1.72
C PHE A 64 -6.72 5.39 -2.89
N THR A 65 -7.02 4.13 -2.60
CA THR A 65 -7.11 3.06 -3.59
C THR A 65 -8.45 2.36 -3.56
N ILE A 66 -8.94 1.93 -4.71
CA ILE A 66 -10.04 0.98 -4.84
C ILE A 66 -9.57 -0.09 -5.81
N TRP A 67 -9.24 -1.26 -5.27
CA TRP A 67 -8.96 -2.43 -6.08
C TRP A 67 -10.23 -3.24 -6.29
N THR A 68 -10.42 -3.70 -7.51
CA THR A 68 -11.45 -4.69 -7.86
C THR A 68 -10.76 -5.86 -8.54
N GLY A 69 -11.30 -7.06 -8.43
CA GLY A 69 -10.67 -8.18 -9.11
C GLY A 69 -11.49 -9.46 -9.05
N ALA A 70 -10.97 -10.47 -9.72
CA ALA A 70 -11.52 -11.81 -9.73
C ALA A 70 -10.39 -12.84 -9.62
N GLY A 71 -10.71 -13.97 -9.00
CA GLY A 71 -9.84 -15.13 -8.89
C GLY A 71 -10.58 -16.39 -9.30
N TYR A 72 -9.82 -17.43 -9.62
CA TYR A 72 -10.35 -18.77 -9.82
C TYR A 72 -9.47 -19.76 -9.06
N LYS A 73 -10.06 -20.63 -8.24
CA LYS A 73 -9.34 -21.67 -7.50
C LYS A 73 -9.73 -23.04 -8.00
N LYS A 74 -8.73 -23.86 -8.35
CA LYS A 74 -8.90 -25.28 -8.68
C LYS A 74 -7.80 -26.12 -8.07
N SER A 75 -8.19 -27.29 -7.54
CA SER A 75 -7.27 -28.25 -6.95
C SER A 75 -7.38 -29.59 -7.67
N PHE A 76 -6.25 -30.29 -7.78
CA PHE A 76 -6.19 -31.65 -8.31
C PHE A 76 -5.16 -32.47 -7.53
N GLU A 77 -5.50 -33.74 -7.30
CA GLU A 77 -4.64 -34.68 -6.59
C GLU A 77 -3.52 -35.18 -7.50
N ILE A 78 -2.35 -35.40 -6.90
CA ILE A 78 -1.19 -36.06 -7.50
C ILE A 78 -0.66 -37.12 -6.53
N SER A 79 0.27 -37.96 -6.98
CA SER A 79 0.85 -39.04 -6.17
C SER A 79 1.37 -38.55 -4.82
N ILE A 80 2.04 -37.39 -4.82
CA ILE A 80 2.74 -36.81 -3.65
C ILE A 80 1.93 -35.77 -2.86
N GLY A 81 0.67 -35.47 -3.22
CA GLY A 81 -0.06 -34.37 -2.59
C GLY A 81 -1.23 -33.83 -3.40
N THR A 82 -1.67 -32.61 -3.07
CA THR A 82 -2.67 -31.85 -3.83
C THR A 82 -2.04 -30.57 -4.37
N ILE A 83 -2.12 -30.35 -5.68
CA ILE A 83 -1.76 -29.07 -6.29
C ILE A 83 -3.01 -28.19 -6.35
N THR A 84 -2.85 -26.93 -5.97
CA THR A 84 -3.87 -25.89 -6.12
C THR A 84 -3.34 -24.76 -7.00
N LEU A 85 -4.15 -24.38 -7.99
CA LEU A 85 -3.93 -23.22 -8.85
C LEU A 85 -4.91 -22.12 -8.47
N ASN A 86 -4.41 -20.89 -8.40
CA ASN A 86 -5.19 -19.69 -8.14
C ASN A 86 -4.78 -18.55 -9.09
N PRO A 87 -5.18 -18.58 -10.38
CA PRO A 87 -5.13 -17.42 -11.25
C PRO A 87 -6.02 -16.29 -10.72
N SER A 88 -5.53 -15.06 -10.88
CA SER A 88 -6.23 -13.85 -10.48
C SER A 88 -5.91 -12.68 -11.41
N VAL A 89 -6.89 -11.79 -11.53
CA VAL A 89 -6.75 -10.47 -12.14
C VAL A 89 -7.31 -9.44 -11.18
N LYS A 90 -6.62 -8.31 -11.04
CA LYS A 90 -7.12 -7.17 -10.30
C LYS A 90 -6.79 -5.87 -10.99
N TYR A 91 -7.71 -4.93 -10.90
CA TYR A 91 -7.66 -3.62 -11.49
C TYR A 91 -7.87 -2.55 -10.42
N SER A 92 -6.99 -1.56 -10.40
CA SER A 92 -7.16 -0.37 -9.59
C SER A 92 -8.17 0.53 -10.27
N ALA A 93 -9.43 0.45 -9.82
CA ALA A 93 -10.51 1.30 -10.30
C ALA A 93 -10.24 2.78 -9.96
N LEU A 94 -9.51 3.00 -8.87
CA LEU A 94 -8.98 4.30 -8.49
C LEU A 94 -7.69 4.08 -7.71
N GLU A 95 -6.60 4.73 -8.13
CA GLU A 95 -5.43 4.95 -7.28
C GLU A 95 -5.09 6.42 -7.35
N ARG A 96 -5.43 7.15 -6.29
CA ARG A 96 -5.22 8.60 -6.19
C ARG A 96 -4.18 8.88 -5.12
N TYR A 97 -3.01 9.30 -5.57
CA TYR A 97 -1.96 9.83 -4.71
C TYR A 97 -2.09 11.36 -4.61
N THR A 98 -2.07 11.87 -3.39
CA THR A 98 -2.09 13.31 -3.11
C THR A 98 -0.95 13.66 -2.17
N SER A 99 -0.04 14.52 -2.64
CA SER A 99 1.00 15.12 -1.81
C SER A 99 0.65 16.58 -1.54
N LYS A 100 0.60 16.94 -0.25
CA LYS A 100 0.38 18.30 0.21
C LYS A 100 1.65 18.80 0.88
N THR A 101 2.14 19.95 0.45
CA THR A 101 3.20 20.71 1.14
C THR A 101 2.64 22.02 1.67
N LYS A 102 3.48 22.82 2.34
CA LYS A 102 3.12 24.18 2.77
C LYS A 102 2.64 25.06 1.61
N SER A 103 3.27 24.96 0.43
CA SER A 103 3.06 25.87 -0.70
C SER A 103 2.17 25.31 -1.80
N ALA A 104 2.05 23.98 -1.91
CA ALA A 104 1.36 23.36 -3.04
C ALA A 104 0.56 22.12 -2.61
N LYS A 105 -0.36 21.70 -3.47
CA LYS A 105 -1.03 20.40 -3.41
C LYS A 105 -0.95 19.80 -4.80
N LYS A 106 -0.44 18.57 -4.92
CA LYS A 106 -0.39 17.83 -6.18
C LYS A 106 -1.15 16.53 -6.00
N THR A 107 -2.06 16.25 -6.93
CA THR A 107 -2.77 14.99 -7.00
C THR A 107 -2.45 14.31 -8.32
N THR A 108 -2.16 13.02 -8.27
CA THR A 108 -1.90 12.18 -9.43
C THR A 108 -2.75 10.93 -9.31
N GLU A 109 -3.43 10.58 -10.39
CA GLU A 109 -4.18 9.34 -10.48
C GLU A 109 -3.46 8.36 -11.40
N ARG A 110 -3.58 7.09 -11.06
CA ARG A 110 -3.03 5.99 -11.84
C ARG A 110 -4.08 4.90 -11.96
N ASN A 111 -3.96 4.15 -13.04
CA ASN A 111 -4.73 2.94 -13.28
C ASN A 111 -3.72 1.82 -13.43
N GLU A 112 -3.93 0.73 -12.73
CA GLU A 112 -3.03 -0.41 -12.74
C GLU A 112 -3.83 -1.71 -12.88
N LEU A 113 -3.40 -2.55 -13.81
CA LEU A 113 -3.90 -3.91 -13.98
C LEU A 113 -2.81 -4.88 -13.56
N ARG A 114 -3.12 -5.79 -12.62
CA ARG A 114 -2.23 -6.87 -12.20
C ARG A 114 -2.88 -8.21 -12.49
N THR A 115 -2.12 -9.11 -13.09
CA THR A 115 -2.50 -10.51 -13.29
C THR A 115 -1.46 -11.40 -12.62
N GLY A 116 -1.89 -12.51 -12.04
CA GLY A 116 -0.96 -13.44 -11.41
C GLY A 116 -1.56 -14.82 -11.24
N ILE A 117 -0.71 -15.83 -11.13
CA ILE A 117 -1.10 -17.20 -10.83
C ILE A 117 -0.34 -17.62 -9.58
N THR A 118 -1.06 -17.98 -8.52
CA THR A 118 -0.46 -18.63 -7.36
C THR A 118 -0.60 -20.14 -7.51
N VAL A 119 0.50 -20.85 -7.30
CA VAL A 119 0.55 -22.32 -7.28
C VAL A 119 0.93 -22.77 -5.89
N SER A 120 0.26 -23.79 -5.36
CA SER A 120 0.56 -24.35 -4.04
C SER A 120 0.50 -25.87 -4.08
N LEU A 121 1.42 -26.53 -3.38
CA LEU A 121 1.41 -27.97 -3.14
C LEU A 121 1.18 -28.22 -1.66
N THR A 122 0.16 -29.01 -1.33
CA THR A 122 0.01 -29.59 0.00
C THR A 122 0.44 -31.04 -0.08
N ALA A 123 1.59 -31.37 0.54
CA ALA A 123 2.11 -32.74 0.60
C ALA A 123 1.22 -33.62 1.50
N LYS A 124 1.27 -34.93 1.27
CA LYS A 124 0.60 -35.94 2.12
C LYS A 124 1.36 -36.19 3.41
#